data_AF-A0A1M7P662-F1
#
_entry.id   AF-A0A1M7P662-F1
#
_cell.length_a   1.000
_cell.length_b   1.000
_cell.length_c   1.000
_cell.angle_alpha   90.00
_cell.angle_beta   90.00
_cell.angle_gamma   90.00
#
_symmetry.space_group_name_H-M   'P 1'
#
loop_
_entity.id
_entity.type
_entity.pdbx_description
1 polymer ?
#
loop_
_entity_poly.entity_id
_entity_poly.type
_entity_poly.pdbx_seq_one_letter_code
_entity_poly.pdbx_strand_id
1 'polypeptide(L)'
;MKHLLLICQLALAGLAGAADEPPRDPMQPPAAAQPAPAASAAHERGDEAPRHIVVIGSTRYLVDQGRRLAVGDLLGERRIERIDSDAVWLRDARGSQRVPLYPGVTRRALSEPAHSTRQTTKDVPR
;
A
#
# COMPACT_ATOMS: atom_id res chain seq x y z
N MET A 1 56.92 49.20 36.17
CA MET A 1 56.62 48.94 34.74
C MET A 1 56.65 47.44 34.44
N LYS A 2 55.81 46.64 35.12
CA LYS A 2 55.81 45.17 35.03
C LYS A 2 54.40 44.56 35.03
N HIS A 3 53.37 45.40 35.17
CA HIS A 3 51.95 45.01 35.09
C HIS A 3 51.38 45.15 33.67
N LEU A 4 52.07 45.86 32.77
CA LEU A 4 51.63 46.02 31.38
C LEU A 4 51.83 44.73 30.55
N LEU A 5 52.80 43.88 30.94
CA LEU A 5 53.10 42.64 30.22
C LEU A 5 52.20 41.46 30.63
N LEU A 6 51.49 41.56 31.77
CA LEU A 6 50.61 40.48 32.27
C LEU A 6 49.18 40.58 31.72
N ILE A 7 48.75 41.78 31.30
CA ILE A 7 47.43 42.00 30.70
C ILE A 7 47.36 41.46 29.26
N CYS A 8 48.50 41.36 28.58
CA CYS A 8 48.57 40.92 27.18
C CYS A 8 48.45 39.38 27.01
N GLN A 9 48.64 38.59 28.07
CA GLN A 9 48.55 37.12 27.98
C GLN A 9 47.17 36.54 28.32
N LEU A 10 46.25 37.33 28.89
CA LEU A 10 44.89 36.88 29.20
C LEU A 10 43.90 37.04 28.04
N ALA A 11 44.32 37.64 26.91
CA ALA A 11 43.45 37.93 25.77
C ALA A 11 43.39 36.81 24.72
N LEU A 12 44.14 35.71 24.88
CA LEU A 12 44.33 34.70 23.83
C LEU A 12 43.64 33.35 24.09
N ALA A 13 42.65 33.29 24.99
CA ALA A 13 41.96 32.05 25.37
C ALA A 13 40.49 31.96 24.92
N GLY A 14 40.01 32.88 24.06
CA GLY A 14 38.59 33.06 23.75
C GLY A 14 38.08 32.52 22.41
N LEU A 15 38.91 31.92 21.55
CA LEU A 15 38.51 31.51 20.18
C LEU A 15 38.57 29.99 19.94
N ALA A 16 38.25 29.18 20.95
CA ALA A 16 37.99 27.75 20.72
C ALA A 16 36.55 27.55 20.21
N GLY A 17 36.42 27.72 18.89
CA GLY A 17 35.45 27.06 18.00
C GLY A 17 34.04 26.86 18.53
N ALA A 18 33.16 27.82 18.23
CA ALA A 18 31.77 27.49 17.95
C ALA A 18 31.75 26.34 16.95
N ALA A 19 31.22 25.19 17.35
CA ALA A 19 30.97 24.09 16.42
C ALA A 19 30.02 24.64 15.36
N ASP A 20 30.56 24.84 14.15
CA ASP A 20 29.82 25.11 12.94
C ASP A 20 29.02 23.84 12.64
N GLU A 21 27.90 23.67 13.33
CA GLU A 21 26.97 22.58 13.10
C GLU A 21 26.39 22.84 11.70
N PRO A 22 26.72 22.02 10.69
CA PRO A 22 26.32 22.30 9.33
C PRO A 22 24.80 22.46 9.31
N PRO A 23 24.26 23.43 8.54
CA PRO A 23 22.83 23.67 8.47
C PRO A 23 22.13 22.34 8.20
N ARG A 24 21.38 21.82 9.19
CA ARG A 24 20.63 20.59 9.02
C ARG A 24 19.65 20.83 7.89
N ASP A 25 19.81 20.08 6.81
CA ASP A 25 18.90 20.17 5.68
C ASP A 25 17.50 19.79 6.16
N PRO A 26 16.52 20.73 6.14
CA PRO A 26 15.16 20.46 6.58
C PRO A 26 14.44 19.43 5.70
N MET A 27 15.00 19.10 4.52
CA MET A 27 14.51 18.04 3.64
C MET A 27 15.18 16.69 3.89
N GLN A 28 16.11 16.58 4.84
CA GLN A 28 16.74 15.30 5.16
C GLN A 28 15.72 14.36 5.82
N PRO A 29 15.36 13.23 5.17
CA PRO A 29 14.37 12.31 5.72
C PRO A 29 14.91 11.63 7.00
N PRO A 30 14.04 11.32 7.98
CA PRO A 30 14.44 10.62 9.19
C PRO A 30 14.97 9.21 8.85
N ALA A 31 15.95 8.71 9.62
CA ALA A 31 16.54 7.38 9.40
C ALA A 31 15.50 6.24 9.40
N ALA A 32 14.33 6.43 10.03
CA ALA A 32 13.22 5.47 10.00
C ALA A 32 12.46 5.45 8.66
N ALA A 33 12.59 6.48 7.82
CA ALA A 33 12.03 6.52 6.47
C ALA A 33 12.97 5.89 5.43
N GLN A 34 14.13 5.39 5.86
CA GLN A 34 15.05 4.69 4.99
C GLN A 34 14.43 3.35 4.60
N PRO A 35 14.13 3.12 3.30
CA PRO A 35 13.44 1.91 2.88
C PRO A 35 14.28 0.70 3.25
N ALA A 36 13.70 -0.22 4.02
CA ALA A 36 14.31 -1.52 4.29
C ALA A 36 14.61 -2.21 2.93
N PRO A 37 15.73 -2.95 2.81
CA PRO A 37 15.99 -3.72 1.60
C PRO A 37 14.81 -4.67 1.37
N ALA A 38 14.07 -4.42 0.30
CA ALA A 38 12.95 -5.26 -0.08
C ALA A 38 13.51 -6.66 -0.36
N ALA A 39 13.09 -7.65 0.43
CA ALA A 39 13.32 -9.04 0.08
C ALA A 39 12.73 -9.25 -1.32
N SER A 40 13.60 -9.47 -2.30
CA SER A 40 13.22 -9.72 -3.68
C SER A 40 12.49 -11.05 -3.77
N ALA A 41 11.19 -11.05 -3.48
CA ALA A 41 10.30 -12.00 -4.12
C ALA A 41 10.35 -11.65 -5.61
N ALA A 42 11.07 -12.47 -6.38
CA ALA A 42 11.00 -12.46 -7.82
C ALA A 42 9.56 -12.86 -8.21
N HIS A 43 8.63 -11.91 -8.15
CA HIS A 43 7.51 -11.95 -9.05
C HIS A 43 8.06 -11.42 -10.36
N GLU A 44 8.12 -12.29 -11.36
CA GLU A 44 8.15 -11.87 -12.75
C GLU A 44 6.95 -10.94 -12.93
N ARG A 45 7.19 -9.64 -12.72
CA ARG A 45 6.36 -8.58 -13.23
C ARG A 45 6.68 -8.56 -14.72
N GLY A 46 6.18 -9.60 -15.41
CA GLY A 46 6.07 -9.58 -16.85
C GLY A 46 5.38 -8.29 -17.22
N ASP A 47 5.84 -7.69 -18.29
CA ASP A 47 5.32 -6.51 -18.97
C ASP A 47 3.90 -6.78 -19.50
N GLU A 48 3.00 -7.16 -18.58
CA GLU A 48 1.64 -7.53 -18.86
C GLU A 48 0.81 -6.27 -18.65
N ALA A 49 0.10 -5.87 -19.71
CA ALA A 49 -0.73 -4.67 -19.70
C ALA A 49 -1.60 -4.62 -18.44
N PRO A 50 -1.77 -3.43 -17.82
CA PRO A 50 -2.46 -3.30 -16.56
C PRO A 50 -3.89 -3.82 -16.64
N ARG A 51 -4.17 -4.85 -15.85
CA ARG A 51 -5.49 -5.48 -15.71
C ARG A 51 -6.25 -4.86 -14.55
N HIS A 52 -7.52 -4.54 -14.76
CA HIS A 52 -8.37 -3.98 -13.73
C HIS A 52 -9.82 -4.43 -13.87
N ILE A 53 -10.55 -4.42 -12.76
CA ILE A 53 -11.99 -4.75 -12.76
C ILE A 53 -12.79 -3.46 -12.90
N VAL A 54 -13.80 -3.49 -13.77
CA VAL A 54 -14.84 -2.47 -13.84
C VAL A 54 -16.19 -3.09 -13.53
N VAL A 55 -17.06 -2.31 -12.89
CA VAL A 55 -18.41 -2.72 -12.55
C VAL A 55 -19.39 -1.85 -13.33
N ILE A 56 -20.28 -2.47 -14.10
CA ILE A 56 -21.33 -1.79 -14.85
C ILE A 56 -22.66 -2.37 -14.40
N GLY A 57 -23.47 -1.57 -13.70
CA GLY A 57 -24.65 -2.06 -12.99
C GLY A 57 -24.24 -3.05 -11.90
N SER A 58 -24.72 -4.29 -11.99
CA SER A 58 -24.35 -5.39 -11.09
C SER A 58 -23.27 -6.32 -11.66
N THR A 59 -22.86 -6.12 -12.91
CA THR A 59 -21.97 -7.03 -13.63
C THR A 59 -20.52 -6.56 -13.54
N ARG A 60 -19.63 -7.49 -13.23
CA ARG A 60 -18.18 -7.27 -13.20
C ARG A 60 -17.57 -7.67 -14.54
N TYR A 61 -16.65 -6.85 -15.03
CA TYR A 61 -15.85 -7.10 -16.23
C TYR A 61 -14.38 -6.95 -15.89
N LEU A 62 -13.55 -7.80 -16.48
CA LEU A 62 -12.11 -7.63 -16.52
C LEU A 62 -11.76 -6.76 -17.73
N VAL A 63 -10.97 -5.71 -17.51
CA VAL A 63 -10.39 -4.94 -18.61
C VAL A 63 -8.97 -5.44 -18.84
N ASP A 64 -8.72 -5.97 -20.02
CA ASP A 64 -7.42 -6.45 -20.48
C ASP A 64 -7.13 -5.82 -21.84
N GLN A 65 -6.01 -5.10 -21.97
CA GLN A 65 -5.61 -4.42 -23.21
C GLN A 65 -6.73 -3.56 -23.85
N GLY A 66 -7.52 -2.87 -23.02
CA GLY A 66 -8.65 -2.02 -23.46
C GLY A 66 -9.92 -2.77 -23.83
N ARG A 67 -9.95 -4.10 -23.73
CA ARG A 67 -11.15 -4.92 -23.98
C ARG A 67 -11.82 -5.30 -22.67
N ARG A 68 -13.15 -5.21 -22.63
CA ARG A 68 -13.96 -5.71 -21.51
C ARG A 68 -14.28 -7.19 -21.74
N LEU A 69 -13.87 -8.03 -20.81
CA LEU A 69 -14.12 -9.47 -20.78
C LEU A 69 -15.07 -9.79 -19.62
N ALA A 70 -16.07 -10.61 -19.89
CA ALA A 70 -17.04 -11.10 -18.93
C ALA A 70 -16.73 -12.53 -18.47
N VAL A 71 -17.48 -13.03 -17.49
CA VAL A 71 -17.49 -14.46 -17.17
C VAL A 71 -17.90 -15.25 -18.41
N GLY A 72 -17.12 -16.27 -18.73
CA GLY A 72 -17.26 -17.07 -19.94
C GLY A 72 -16.28 -16.68 -21.05
N ASP A 73 -15.73 -15.46 -21.06
CA ASP A 73 -14.77 -15.06 -22.10
C ASP A 73 -13.39 -15.70 -21.89
N LEU A 74 -12.56 -15.66 -22.93
CA LEU A 74 -11.17 -16.12 -22.89
C LEU A 74 -10.23 -14.96 -22.54
N LEU A 75 -9.33 -15.21 -21.59
CA LEU A 75 -8.18 -14.39 -21.27
C LEU A 75 -6.91 -15.15 -21.68
N GLY A 76 -6.34 -14.78 -22.82
CA GLY A 76 -5.37 -15.62 -23.52
C GLY A 76 -6.04 -16.94 -23.93
N GLU A 77 -5.52 -18.06 -23.42
CA GLU A 77 -6.05 -19.40 -23.69
C GLU A 77 -6.97 -19.94 -22.59
N ARG A 78 -7.16 -19.18 -21.50
CA ARG A 78 -7.88 -19.64 -20.30
C ARG A 78 -9.26 -18.99 -20.22
N ARG A 79 -10.27 -19.74 -19.78
CA ARG A 79 -11.64 -19.22 -19.65
C ARG A 79 -11.85 -18.54 -18.31
N ILE A 80 -12.49 -17.38 -18.30
CA ILE A 80 -12.91 -16.70 -17.08
C ILE A 80 -14.11 -17.42 -16.48
N GLU A 81 -13.97 -17.96 -15.28
CA GLU A 81 -15.07 -18.61 -14.55
C GLU A 81 -15.77 -17.67 -13.59
N ARG A 82 -15.01 -16.81 -12.91
CA ARG A 82 -15.54 -15.89 -11.91
C ARG A 82 -14.65 -14.66 -11.82
N ILE A 83 -15.27 -13.51 -11.63
CA ILE A 83 -14.60 -12.24 -11.38
C ILE A 83 -15.00 -11.80 -9.98
N ASP A 84 -14.07 -11.89 -9.03
CA ASP A 84 -14.22 -11.35 -7.68
C ASP A 84 -13.79 -9.88 -7.67
N SER A 85 -13.74 -9.24 -6.50
CA SER A 85 -13.33 -7.83 -6.40
C SER A 85 -11.82 -7.62 -6.55
N ASP A 86 -11.01 -8.62 -6.24
CA ASP A 86 -9.54 -8.53 -6.18
C ASP A 86 -8.83 -9.59 -7.01
N ALA A 87 -9.57 -10.54 -7.57
CA ALA A 87 -9.03 -11.67 -8.29
C ALA A 87 -9.98 -12.18 -9.37
N VAL A 88 -9.41 -12.92 -10.31
CA VAL A 88 -10.14 -13.61 -11.37
C VAL A 88 -9.84 -15.09 -11.27
N TRP A 89 -10.88 -15.91 -11.41
CA TRP A 89 -10.75 -17.36 -11.52
C TRP A 89 -10.71 -17.75 -12.99
N LEU A 90 -9.63 -18.42 -13.38
CA LEU A 90 -9.39 -18.87 -14.73
C LEU A 90 -9.44 -20.39 -14.76
N ARG A 91 -10.14 -20.96 -15.73
CA ARG A 91 -10.12 -22.40 -16.00
C ARG A 91 -9.30 -22.72 -17.24
N ASP A 92 -8.49 -23.77 -17.11
CA ASP A 92 -7.81 -24.44 -18.19
C ASP A 92 -7.97 -25.97 -18.10
N ALA A 93 -7.18 -26.73 -18.85
CA ALA A 93 -7.18 -28.19 -18.83
C ALA A 93 -6.73 -28.81 -17.48
N ARG A 94 -5.98 -28.05 -16.66
CA ARG A 94 -5.45 -28.48 -15.36
C ARG A 94 -6.43 -28.18 -14.22
N GLY A 95 -7.34 -27.23 -14.41
CA GLY A 95 -8.41 -26.93 -13.46
C GLY A 95 -8.67 -25.44 -13.33
N SER A 96 -9.16 -25.03 -12.16
CA SER A 96 -9.45 -23.64 -11.84
C SER A 96 -8.31 -23.02 -11.03
N GLN A 97 -7.80 -21.88 -11.47
CA GLN A 97 -6.72 -21.13 -10.84
C GLN A 97 -7.19 -19.71 -10.49
N ARG A 98 -6.93 -19.29 -9.25
CA ARG A 98 -7.13 -17.91 -8.81
C ARG A 98 -5.93 -17.04 -9.19
N VAL A 99 -6.19 -15.95 -9.91
CA VAL A 99 -5.19 -14.94 -10.29
C VAL A 99 -5.51 -13.63 -9.56
N PRO A 100 -4.68 -13.19 -8.61
CA PRO A 100 -4.85 -11.89 -7.96
C PRO A 100 -4.52 -10.76 -8.94
N LEU A 101 -5.38 -9.73 -9.01
CA LEU A 101 -5.14 -8.56 -9.84
C LEU A 101 -4.33 -7.48 -9.11
N TYR A 102 -4.44 -7.43 -7.79
CA TYR A 102 -3.80 -6.42 -6.95
C TYR A 102 -2.89 -7.09 -5.92
N PRO A 103 -1.71 -7.60 -6.33
CA PRO A 103 -0.80 -8.26 -5.40
C PRO A 103 -0.34 -7.29 -4.31
N GLY A 104 -0.37 -7.73 -3.05
CA GLY A 104 -0.03 -6.91 -1.88
C GLY A 104 -1.16 -6.05 -1.34
N VAL A 105 -2.31 -5.97 -2.02
CA VAL A 105 -3.51 -5.29 -1.49
C VAL A 105 -4.34 -6.29 -0.68
N THR A 106 -4.48 -6.01 0.61
CA THR A 106 -5.37 -6.78 1.49
C THR A 106 -6.60 -5.95 1.83
N ARG A 107 -7.80 -6.48 1.57
CA ARG A 107 -9.05 -5.84 1.99
C ARG A 107 -9.42 -6.30 3.40
N ARG A 108 -9.65 -5.35 4.30
CA ARG A 108 -10.24 -5.64 5.61
C ARG A 108 -11.75 -5.58 5.47
N ALA A 109 -12.43 -6.70 5.70
CA ALA A 109 -13.88 -6.68 5.82
C ALA A 109 -14.25 -5.91 7.09
N LEU A 110 -15.04 -4.85 6.95
CA LEU A 110 -15.72 -4.27 8.10
C LEU A 110 -16.83 -5.24 8.47
N SER A 111 -16.76 -5.82 9.68
CA SER A 111 -17.87 -6.61 10.21
C SER A 111 -19.06 -5.67 10.37
N GLU A 112 -20.14 -5.95 9.64
CA GLU A 112 -21.38 -5.21 9.73
C GLU A 112 -21.98 -5.41 11.14
N PRO A 113 -22.34 -4.35 11.88
CA PRO A 113 -22.92 -4.52 13.21
C PRO A 113 -24.24 -5.26 13.08
N ALA A 114 -24.39 -6.36 13.83
CA ALA A 114 -25.55 -7.22 13.81
C ALA A 114 -26.85 -6.41 13.94
N HIS A 115 -27.72 -6.49 12.94
CA HIS A 115 -29.05 -5.91 12.98
C HIS A 115 -29.81 -6.51 14.17
N SER A 116 -30.01 -5.69 15.22
CA SER A 116 -30.81 -6.03 16.39
C SER A 116 -32.22 -6.38 15.95
N THR A 117 -32.59 -7.64 16.13
CA THR A 117 -33.94 -8.14 15.83
C THR A 117 -34.90 -7.47 16.81
N ARG A 118 -35.69 -6.51 16.30
CA ARG A 118 -36.75 -5.85 17.08
C ARG A 118 -37.84 -6.89 17.35
N GLN A 119 -37.75 -7.58 18.49
CA GLN A 119 -38.83 -8.44 18.99
C GLN A 119 -40.07 -7.57 19.20
N THR A 120 -41.07 -7.77 18.34
CA THR A 120 -42.39 -7.18 18.53
C THR A 120 -43.13 -8.01 19.58
N THR A 121 -43.28 -7.43 20.77
CA THR A 121 -44.21 -7.90 21.78
C THR A 121 -45.62 -7.79 21.20
N LYS A 122 -46.27 -8.94 20.97
CA LYS A 122 -47.72 -9.03 20.80
C LYS A 122 -48.22 -10.11 21.74
N ASP A 123 -48.21 -9.78 23.03
CA ASP A 123 -49.00 -10.49 24.03
C ASP A 123 -50.26 -9.67 24.26
N VAL A 124 -51.40 -10.20 23.81
CA VAL A 124 -52.73 -9.60 23.96
C VAL A 124 -53.50 -10.52 24.91
N PRO A 125 -53.90 -10.05 26.10
CA PRO A 125 -54.67 -10.87 27.03
C PRO A 125 -56.14 -10.94 26.58
N ARG A 126 -56.76 -12.11 26.78
CA ARG A 126 -58.21 -12.30 26.79
C ARG A 126 -58.61 -12.94 28.10
#